data_AF-A0A8T3ZFN4-F1
#
_entry.id   AF-A0A8T3ZFN4-F1
#
_cell.length_a   1.000
_cell.length_b   1.000
_cell.length_c   1.000
_cell.angle_alpha   90.00
_cell.angle_beta   90.00
_cell.angle_gamma   90.00
#
_symmetry.space_group_name_H-M   'P 1'
#
loop_
_entity.id
_entity.type
_entity.pdbx_description
1 polymer ?
#
loop_
_entity_poly.entity_id
_entity_poly.type
_entity_poly.pdbx_seq_one_letter_code
_entity_poly.pdbx_strand_id
1 'polypeptide(L)'
;MRNKYEEPEAIIVFGSYSRGEDQSGSDIDIAIITKKRINVSTVEFEKRLKRKINIYEIQIKHAEKEFLNTLANGIVLYGHMRVVG
;
A
#
# COMPACT_ATOMS: atom_id res chain seq x y z
N MET A 1 -17.21 -15.54 9.59
CA MET A 1 -15.93 -15.56 10.35
C MET A 1 -14.83 -15.14 9.39
N ARG A 2 -14.16 -14.01 9.62
CA ARG A 2 -13.00 -13.58 8.80
C ARG A 2 -11.79 -14.44 9.17
N ASN A 3 -11.15 -15.04 8.17
CA ASN A 3 -10.05 -15.97 8.37
C ASN A 3 -8.79 -15.18 8.79
N LYS A 4 -8.40 -15.30 10.06
CA LYS A 4 -7.30 -14.57 10.73
C LYS A 4 -5.90 -14.79 10.09
N TYR A 5 -5.82 -15.59 9.03
CA TYR A 5 -4.59 -16.04 8.37
C TYR A 5 -4.50 -15.63 6.88
N GLU A 6 -5.47 -14.85 6.39
CA GLU A 6 -5.57 -14.42 4.99
C GLU A 6 -5.47 -12.90 4.82
N GLU A 7 -5.40 -12.16 5.92
CA GLU A 7 -5.38 -10.69 5.87
C GLU A 7 -3.95 -10.17 5.67
N PRO A 8 -3.79 -9.09 4.88
CA PRO A 8 -2.49 -8.43 4.76
C PRO A 8 -2.04 -7.89 6.12
N GLU A 9 -0.74 -7.92 6.37
CA GLU A 9 -0.13 -7.45 7.61
C GLU A 9 -0.27 -5.93 7.74
N ALA A 10 -0.22 -5.20 6.61
CA ALA A 10 -0.53 -3.78 6.53
C ALA A 10 -0.98 -3.38 5.11
N ILE A 11 -1.78 -2.32 5.02
CA ILE A 11 -2.08 -1.62 3.77
C ILE A 11 -1.70 -0.16 3.95
N ILE A 12 -0.86 0.37 3.06
CA ILE A 12 -0.23 1.68 3.20
C ILE A 12 -0.37 2.44 1.87
N VAL A 13 -0.92 3.64 1.90
CA VAL A 13 -0.85 4.57 0.76
C VAL A 13 0.47 5.32 0.84
N PHE A 14 1.24 5.33 -0.25
CA PHE A 14 2.54 5.98 -0.32
C PHE A 14 2.70 6.72 -1.66
N GLY A 15 3.90 7.22 -1.95
CA GLY A 15 4.17 7.92 -3.21
C GLY A 15 3.85 9.43 -3.16
N SER A 16 3.79 10.07 -4.31
CA SER A 16 3.59 11.53 -4.45
C SER A 16 2.29 12.01 -3.79
N TYR A 17 1.26 11.16 -3.76
CA TYR A 17 -0.01 11.44 -3.08
C TYR A 17 0.16 11.70 -1.56
N SER A 18 1.18 11.11 -0.94
CA SER A 18 1.48 11.31 0.50
C SER A 18 2.30 12.57 0.78
N ARG A 19 2.92 13.19 -0.24
CA ARG A 19 3.88 14.30 -0.09
C ARG A 19 3.31 15.70 -0.40
N GLY A 20 2.04 15.80 -0.82
CA GLY A 20 1.36 17.09 -0.99
C GLY A 20 1.78 17.91 -2.21
N GLU A 21 2.56 17.35 -3.13
CA GLU A 21 2.98 17.98 -4.40
C GLU A 21 1.97 17.74 -5.53
N ASP A 22 0.69 17.63 -5.18
CA ASP A 22 -0.32 16.94 -5.99
C ASP A 22 -0.72 17.78 -7.22
N GLN A 23 -0.23 17.40 -8.40
CA GLN A 23 -0.92 17.71 -9.65
C GLN A 23 -2.20 16.87 -9.70
N SER A 24 -3.32 17.47 -10.12
CA SER A 24 -4.69 16.93 -10.05
C SER A 24 -4.96 15.57 -10.74
N GLY A 25 -3.94 14.90 -11.29
CA GLY A 25 -4.03 13.63 -12.01
C GLY A 25 -3.02 12.55 -11.59
N SER A 26 -2.39 12.66 -10.42
CA SER A 26 -1.49 11.64 -9.90
C SER A 26 -2.20 10.31 -9.62
N ASP A 27 -1.48 9.21 -9.86
CA ASP A 27 -1.90 7.86 -9.48
C ASP A 27 -1.81 7.66 -7.96
N ILE A 28 -2.63 6.75 -7.42
CA ILE A 28 -2.60 6.36 -6.01
C ILE A 28 -1.78 5.09 -5.86
N ASP A 29 -0.64 5.16 -5.18
CA ASP A 29 0.20 4.01 -4.91
C ASP A 29 -0.15 3.38 -3.56
N ILE A 30 -0.49 2.09 -3.57
CA ILE A 30 -0.88 1.32 -2.39
C ILE A 30 0.07 0.13 -2.23
N ALA A 31 0.76 0.08 -1.10
CA ALA A 31 1.53 -1.08 -0.68
C ALA A 31 0.66 -1.99 0.18
N ILE A 32 0.62 -3.27 -0.19
CA ILE A 32 0.02 -4.32 0.63
C ILE A 32 1.14 -5.22 1.14
N ILE A 33 1.38 -5.17 2.44
CA ILE A 33 2.36 -6.03 3.10
C ILE A 33 1.72 -7.38 3.33
N THR A 34 2.24 -8.41 2.67
CA THR A 34 1.65 -9.75 2.69
C THR A 34 2.70 -10.81 2.41
N LYS A 35 2.50 -12.00 2.99
CA LYS A 35 3.32 -13.19 2.68
C LYS A 35 2.83 -13.95 1.44
N LYS A 36 1.66 -13.62 0.91
CA LYS A 36 1.00 -14.30 -0.21
C LYS A 36 0.60 -13.29 -1.28
N ARG A 37 0.62 -13.74 -2.54
CA ARG A 37 0.01 -13.01 -3.65
C ARG A 37 -1.49 -12.82 -3.40
N ILE A 38 -2.02 -11.68 -3.78
CA ILE A 38 -3.42 -11.32 -3.58
C ILE A 38 -4.01 -10.98 -4.94
N ASN A 39 -5.18 -11.53 -5.22
CA ASN A 39 -5.94 -11.12 -6.40
C ASN A 39 -6.92 -10.02 -5.96
N VAL A 40 -6.56 -8.75 -6.19
CA VAL A 40 -7.39 -7.59 -5.84
C VAL A 40 -7.74 -6.83 -7.12
N SER A 41 -9.02 -6.55 -7.32
CA SER A 41 -9.48 -5.64 -8.38
C SER A 41 -9.64 -4.23 -7.83
N THR A 42 -9.01 -3.26 -8.49
CA THR A 42 -9.10 -1.82 -8.13
C THR A 42 -10.16 -1.07 -8.93
N VAL A 43 -10.83 -1.72 -9.89
CA VAL A 43 -11.66 -1.06 -10.92
C VAL A 43 -12.77 -0.19 -10.34
N GLU A 44 -13.48 -0.64 -9.30
CA GLU A 44 -14.55 0.14 -8.69
C GLU A 44 -14.01 1.38 -7.97
N PHE A 45 -12.87 1.22 -7.28
CA PHE A 45 -12.21 2.31 -6.55
C PHE A 45 -11.65 3.35 -7.52
N GLU A 46 -11.01 2.92 -8.61
CA GLU A 46 -10.50 3.83 -9.65
C GLU A 46 -11.63 4.68 -10.26
N LYS A 47 -12.78 4.07 -10.54
CA LYS A 47 -13.96 4.78 -11.06
C LYS A 47 -14.48 5.84 -10.10
N ARG A 48 -14.54 5.51 -8.80
CA ARG A 48 -15.03 6.42 -7.76
C ARG A 48 -14.05 7.55 -7.45
N LEU A 49 -12.75 7.25 -7.45
CA LEU A 49 -11.68 8.22 -7.15
C LEU A 49 -11.25 9.03 -8.38
N LYS A 50 -11.67 8.61 -9.58
CA LYS A 50 -11.25 9.16 -10.88
C LYS A 50 -9.73 9.23 -11.02
N ARG A 51 -9.04 8.24 -10.43
CA ARG A 51 -7.58 8.11 -10.39
C ARG A 51 -7.20 6.64 -10.59
N LYS A 52 -6.03 6.38 -11.16
CA LYS A 52 -5.48 5.02 -11.22
C LYS A 52 -4.95 4.60 -9.87
N ILE A 53 -5.01 3.30 -9.58
CA ILE A 53 -4.50 2.72 -8.34
C ILE A 53 -3.47 1.66 -8.69
N ASN A 54 -2.23 1.88 -8.28
CA ASN A 54 -1.15 0.92 -8.41
C ASN A 54 -1.02 0.12 -7.12
N ILE A 55 -1.09 -1.21 -7.22
CA ILE A 55 -0.92 -2.10 -6.07
C ILE A 55 0.47 -2.73 -6.09
N TYR A 56 1.17 -2.58 -4.97
CA TYR A 56 2.48 -3.15 -4.71
C TYR A 56 2.37 -4.21 -3.61
N GLU A 57 2.60 -5.47 -3.96
CA GLU A 57 2.66 -6.55 -2.96
C GLU A 57 4.07 -6.65 -2.39
N ILE A 58 4.19 -6.40 -1.08
CA ILE A 58 5.49 -6.26 -0.43
C ILE A 58 5.71 -7.40 0.57
N GLN A 59 6.81 -8.12 0.38
CA GLN A 59 7.38 -8.99 1.40
C GLN A 59 8.54 -8.25 2.08
N ILE A 60 8.36 -7.82 3.33
CA ILE A 60 9.35 -7.00 4.07
C ILE A 60 10.76 -7.60 4.01
N LYS A 61 10.87 -8.93 4.15
CA LYS A 61 12.15 -9.66 4.10
C LYS A 61 12.97 -9.46 2.81
N HIS A 62 12.33 -9.04 1.73
CA HIS A 62 12.93 -8.91 0.40
C HIS A 62 12.94 -7.46 -0.10
N ALA A 63 12.36 -6.53 0.67
CA ALA A 63 12.28 -5.14 0.28
C ALA A 63 13.54 -4.39 0.74
N GLU A 64 14.01 -3.47 -0.10
CA GLU A 64 15.14 -2.62 0.23
C GLU A 64 14.77 -1.64 1.36
N LYS A 65 15.75 -1.32 2.20
CA LYS A 65 15.56 -0.46 3.39
C LYS A 65 15.02 0.92 3.02
N GLU A 66 15.49 1.52 1.94
CA GLU A 66 15.03 2.84 1.49
C GLU A 66 13.55 2.84 1.07
N PHE A 67 13.12 1.76 0.41
CA PHE A 67 11.72 1.57 0.07
C PHE A 67 10.86 1.36 1.31
N LEU A 68 11.30 0.56 2.27
CA LEU A 68 10.62 0.40 3.57
C LEU A 68 10.50 1.72 4.34
N ASN A 69 11.51 2.59 4.28
CA ASN A 69 11.43 3.93 4.86
C ASN A 69 10.38 4.80 4.14
N THR A 70 10.26 4.68 2.82
CA THR A 70 9.20 5.36 2.06
C THR A 70 7.81 4.90 2.54
N LEU A 71 7.62 3.60 2.74
CA LEU A 71 6.37 3.06 3.29
C LEU A 71 6.12 3.52 4.74
N ALA A 72 7.16 3.66 5.56
CA ALA A 72 7.06 4.10 6.94
C ALA A 72 6.51 5.53 7.07
N ASN A 73 6.76 6.36 6.05
CA ASN A 73 6.24 7.73 5.97
C ASN A 73 4.88 7.81 5.26
N GLY A 74 4.33 6.69 4.80
CA GLY A 74 3.02 6.63 4.15
C GLY A 74 1.85 6.70 5.13
N ILE A 75 0.63 6.69 4.60
CA ILE A 75 -0.62 6.67 5.37
C ILE A 75 -1.07 5.21 5.55
N VAL A 76 -1.12 4.74 6.79
CA VAL A 76 -1.59 3.39 7.13
C VAL A 76 -3.13 3.34 7.06
N LEU A 77 -3.66 2.55 6.14
CA LEU A 77 -5.11 2.30 6.02
C LEU A 77 -5.58 1.07 6.80
N TYR A 78 -4.69 0.08 6.96
CA TYR A 78 -4.98 -1.17 7.67
C TYR A 78 -3.73 -1.75 8.32
N GLY A 79 -3.93 -2.41 9.47
CA GLY A 79 -2.87 -3.09 10.21
C GLY A 79 -1.85 -2.14 10.79
N HIS A 80 -0.61 -2.61 10.91
CA HIS A 80 0.52 -1.80 11.38
C HIS A 80 1.82 -2.32 10.77
N MET A 81 2.70 -1.42 10.37
CA MET A 81 4.04 -1.81 9.95
C MET A 81 4.99 -1.73 11.15
N ARG A 82 5.62 -2.85 11.52
CA ARG A 82 6.71 -2.84 12.50
C ARG A 82 8.03 -2.61 11.79
N VAL A 83 8.64 -1.46 12.02
CA VAL A 83 10.04 -1.22 11.66
C VAL A 83 10.89 -1.79 12.79
N VAL A 84 11.60 -2.88 12.52
CA VAL A 84 12.64 -3.40 13.43
C VAL A 84 13.94 -2.77 13.00
N GLY A 85 14.50 -1.93 13.87
CA GLY A 85 15.80 -1.28 13.70
C GLY A 85 16.97 -2.23 13.92
#